data_AF-A0A8D8W7X0-F1
#
_entry.id   AF-A0A8D8W7X0-F1
#
_cell.length_a   1.000
_cell.length_b   1.000
_cell.length_c   1.000
_cell.angle_alpha   90.00
_cell.angle_beta   90.00
_cell.angle_gamma   90.00
#
_symmetry.space_group_name_H-M   'P 1'
#
loop_
_entity.id
_entity.type
_entity.pdbx_description
1 polymer ?
#
loop_
_entity_poly.entity_id
_entity_poly.type
_entity_poly.pdbx_seq_one_letter_code
_entity_poly.pdbx_strand_id
1 'polypeptide(L)'
;MSEDLNLISTRVFQGREYVLSLKLVASHTLDVKVTDKFSGEVWAGSYDCTYIENVTHKTGNYKQFDVFLSMLRSGFLKTSDSISLDLLSYEDLETLRSLRKGTASFYTNTSHSSNKRYLIVTYSVEFDR
;
A
#
# COMPACT_ATOMS: atom_id res chain seq x y z
N MET A 1 -4.62 21.75 12.21
CA MET A 1 -3.54 21.13 12.99
C MET A 1 -2.98 20.01 12.13
N SER A 2 -1.92 20.28 11.39
CA SER A 2 -1.30 19.28 10.52
C SER A 2 -0.49 18.36 11.43
N GLU A 3 -1.06 17.24 11.84
CA GLU A 3 -0.32 16.27 12.64
C GLU A 3 0.84 15.72 11.80
N ASP A 4 2.06 15.89 12.30
CA ASP A 4 3.25 15.27 11.75
C ASP A 4 3.05 13.74 11.75
N LEU A 5 2.75 13.16 10.59
CA LEU A 5 2.72 11.71 10.47
C LEU A 5 4.18 11.22 10.45
N ASN A 6 4.62 10.56 11.51
CA ASN A 6 5.88 9.83 11.53
C ASN A 6 5.71 8.53 12.30
N LEU A 7 5.41 7.46 11.56
CA LEU A 7 5.07 6.16 12.11
C LEU A 7 6.06 5.11 11.63
N ILE A 8 6.54 4.28 12.56
CA ILE A 8 7.39 3.13 12.26
C ILE A 8 6.84 1.93 13.02
N SER A 9 6.71 0.79 12.34
CA SER A 9 6.23 -0.43 12.96
C SER A 9 6.76 -1.67 12.24
N THR A 10 6.89 -2.76 12.99
CA THR A 10 7.14 -4.08 12.42
C THR A 10 5.81 -4.74 12.05
N ARG A 11 5.73 -5.30 10.84
CA ARG A 11 4.59 -6.13 10.42
C ARG A 11 5.04 -7.40 9.72
N VAL A 12 4.19 -8.41 9.83
CA VAL A 12 4.35 -9.67 9.11
C VAL A 12 3.44 -9.64 7.89
N PHE A 13 4.02 -9.82 6.70
CA PHE A 13 3.28 -10.04 5.46
C PHE A 13 3.70 -11.39 4.89
N GLN A 14 2.73 -12.25 4.55
CA GLN A 14 3.00 -13.58 3.96
C GLN A 14 4.06 -14.40 4.75
N GLY A 15 4.07 -14.29 6.08
CA GLY A 15 5.01 -14.99 6.96
C GLY A 15 6.41 -14.38 7.06
N ARG A 16 6.68 -13.25 6.40
CA ARG A 16 7.96 -12.51 6.48
C ARG A 16 7.81 -11.21 7.26
N GLU A 17 8.81 -10.88 8.07
CA GLU A 17 8.82 -9.64 8.85
C GLU A 17 9.42 -8.47 8.06
N TYR A 18 8.69 -7.35 8.08
CA TYR A 18 9.07 -6.09 7.46
C TYR A 18 9.01 -4.96 8.48
N VAL A 19 9.89 -3.98 8.33
CA VAL A 19 9.78 -2.68 9.00
C VAL A 19 9.14 -1.70 8.03
N LEU A 20 7.97 -1.20 8.37
CA LEU A 20 7.28 -0.15 7.63
C LEU A 20 7.54 1.19 8.31
N SER A 21 7.79 2.22 7.50
CA SER A 21 7.96 3.60 7.92
C SER A 21 7.09 4.49 7.02
N LEU A 22 6.24 5.31 7.64
CA LEU A 22 5.42 6.31 6.99
C LEU A 22 5.79 7.68 7.55
N LYS A 23 6.12 8.62 6.67
CA LYS A 23 6.50 9.97 7.06
C LYS A 23 5.80 11.01 6.17
N LEU A 24 5.14 11.97 6.77
CA LEU A 24 4.65 13.16 6.08
C LEU A 24 5.78 14.19 6.03
N VAL A 25 6.13 14.64 4.82
CA VAL A 25 7.15 15.65 4.54
C VAL A 25 6.46 16.87 3.94
N ALA A 26 6.84 18.05 4.43
CA ALA A 26 6.34 19.34 3.95
C ALA A 26 4.79 19.46 3.89
N SER A 27 4.08 18.72 4.76
CA SER A 27 2.61 18.66 4.85
C SER A 27 1.84 18.14 3.61
N HIS A 28 2.51 17.82 2.50
CA HIS A 28 1.85 17.44 1.25
C HIS A 28 2.46 16.23 0.54
N THR A 29 3.51 15.65 1.11
CA THR A 29 4.22 14.51 0.52
C THR A 29 4.31 13.37 1.52
N LEU A 30 3.82 12.20 1.15
CA LEU A 30 3.90 10.97 1.94
C LEU A 30 5.10 10.15 1.49
N ASP A 31 6.09 10.01 2.36
CA ASP A 31 7.19 9.07 2.22
C ASP A 31 6.80 7.72 2.84
N VAL A 32 6.92 6.66 2.05
CA VAL A 32 6.69 5.28 2.46
C VAL A 32 7.99 4.51 2.28
N LYS A 33 8.45 3.83 3.33
CA LYS A 33 9.60 2.95 3.28
C LYS A 33 9.25 1.60 3.88
N VAL A 34 9.68 0.54 3.22
CA VAL A 34 9.54 -0.86 3.64
C VAL A 34 10.92 -1.48 3.65
N THR A 35 11.29 -2.17 4.73
CA THR A 35 12.56 -2.86 4.85
C THR A 35 12.32 -4.31 5.23
N ASP A 36 12.82 -5.24 4.42
CA ASP A 36 12.82 -6.66 4.76
C ASP A 36 13.83 -6.90 5.89
N LYS A 37 13.37 -7.44 7.02
CA LYS A 37 14.27 -7.68 8.17
C LYS A 37 15.31 -8.75 7.91
N PHE A 38 15.04 -9.68 7.00
CA PHE A 38 15.90 -10.81 6.73
C PHE A 38 16.92 -10.50 5.64
N SER A 39 16.47 -10.01 4.47
CA SER A 39 17.37 -9.68 3.36
C SER A 39 18.04 -8.31 3.51
N GLY A 40 17.48 -7.41 4.32
CA GLY A 40 17.92 -6.03 4.43
C GLY A 40 17.52 -5.16 3.22
N GLU A 41 16.75 -5.71 2.28
CA GLU A 41 16.27 -4.97 1.11
C GLU A 41 15.32 -3.85 1.52
N VAL A 42 15.41 -2.73 0.80
CA VAL A 42 14.63 -1.53 1.07
C VAL A 42 13.87 -1.11 -0.17
N TRP A 43 12.56 -0.93 -0.01
CA TRP A 43 11.69 -0.29 -0.99
C TRP A 43 11.20 1.03 -0.42
N ALA A 44 11.38 2.11 -1.17
CA ALA A 44 10.92 3.44 -0.77
C ALA A 44 10.19 4.14 -1.91
N GLY A 45 9.21 4.96 -1.57
CA GLY A 45 8.46 5.79 -2.49
C GLY A 45 8.01 7.08 -1.82
N SER A 46 7.94 8.15 -2.59
CA SER A 46 7.48 9.46 -2.14
C SER A 46 6.33 9.89 -3.05
N TYR A 47 5.21 10.27 -2.44
CA TYR A 47 3.95 10.50 -3.14
C TYR A 47 3.32 11.82 -2.68
N ASP A 48 3.16 12.76 -3.60
CA ASP A 48 2.45 14.00 -3.30
C ASP A 48 0.93 13.80 -3.20
N CYS A 49 0.25 14.82 -2.69
CA CYS A 49 -1.20 14.83 -2.55
C CYS A 49 -1.93 14.58 -3.87
N THR A 50 -1.46 15.18 -4.96
CA THR A 50 -2.07 15.08 -6.29
C THR A 50 -2.01 13.64 -6.81
N TYR A 51 -0.90 12.95 -6.58
CA TYR A 51 -0.71 11.57 -6.97
C TYR A 51 -1.67 10.64 -6.22
N ILE A 52 -1.73 10.76 -4.89
CA ILE A 52 -2.58 9.92 -4.04
C ILE A 52 -4.06 10.12 -4.39
N GLU A 53 -4.49 11.36 -4.55
CA GLU A 53 -5.87 11.69 -4.96
C GLU A 53 -6.22 11.11 -6.33
N ASN A 54 -5.30 11.20 -7.29
CA ASN A 54 -5.49 10.57 -8.61
C ASN A 54 -5.55 9.05 -8.53
N VAL A 55 -4.77 8.40 -7.65
CA VAL A 55 -4.82 6.96 -7.45
C VAL A 55 -6.19 6.54 -6.88
N THR A 56 -6.68 7.23 -5.86
CA THR A 56 -7.98 6.91 -5.22
C THR A 56 -9.16 7.17 -6.17
N HIS A 57 -9.05 8.21 -7.01
CA HIS A 57 -10.01 8.46 -8.10
C HIS A 57 -10.02 7.30 -9.11
N LYS A 58 -8.85 6.84 -9.56
CA LYS A 58 -8.72 5.71 -10.51
C LYS A 58 -9.26 4.39 -9.96
N THR A 59 -9.24 4.21 -8.63
CA THR A 59 -9.85 3.04 -7.98
C THR A 59 -11.36 3.14 -7.81
N GLY A 60 -11.99 4.25 -8.24
CA GLY A 60 -13.45 4.45 -8.17
C GLY A 60 -13.96 4.91 -6.80
N ASN A 61 -13.06 5.16 -5.84
CA ASN A 61 -13.40 5.60 -4.49
C ASN A 61 -12.48 6.76 -4.08
N TYR A 62 -12.77 7.94 -4.62
CA TYR A 62 -11.98 9.14 -4.38
C TYR A 62 -11.88 9.46 -2.88
N LYS A 63 -10.66 9.78 -2.46
CA LYS A 63 -10.35 10.26 -1.12
C LYS A 63 -9.41 11.46 -1.23
N GLN A 64 -9.77 12.55 -0.57
CA GLN A 64 -8.84 13.67 -0.34
C GLN A 64 -7.60 13.16 0.38
N PHE A 65 -6.45 13.80 0.13
CA PHE A 65 -5.18 13.36 0.69
C PHE A 65 -5.20 13.19 2.22
N ASP A 66 -5.74 14.17 2.96
CA ASP A 66 -5.79 14.13 4.43
C ASP A 66 -6.68 13.00 4.96
N VAL A 67 -7.77 12.69 4.24
CA VAL A 67 -8.65 11.56 4.57
C VAL A 67 -7.91 10.24 4.33
N PHE A 68 -7.23 10.11 3.18
CA PHE A 68 -6.40 8.94 2.90
C PHE A 68 -5.29 8.76 3.94
N LEU A 69 -4.64 9.84 4.37
CA LEU A 69 -3.61 9.82 5.40
C LEU A 69 -4.17 9.33 6.75
N SER A 70 -5.35 9.81 7.13
CA SER A 70 -6.05 9.40 8.35
C SER A 70 -6.46 7.92 8.29
N MET A 71 -6.95 7.45 7.14
CA MET A 71 -7.26 6.04 6.89
C MET A 71 -5.99 5.18 7.01
N LEU A 72 -4.91 5.58 6.34
CA LEU A 72 -3.63 4.87 6.37
C LEU A 72 -3.07 4.80 7.79
N ARG A 73 -3.10 5.91 8.54
CA ARG A 73 -2.71 5.95 9.96
C ARG A 73 -3.54 4.96 10.78
N SER A 74 -4.85 4.91 10.57
CA SER A 74 -5.74 4.02 11.31
C SER A 74 -5.43 2.55 11.04
N GLY A 75 -5.24 2.19 9.76
CA GLY A 75 -4.82 0.85 9.35
C GLY A 75 -3.42 0.49 9.85
N PHE A 76 -2.50 1.45 9.87
CA PHE A 76 -1.13 1.27 10.36
C PHE A 76 -1.06 1.07 11.88
N LEU A 77 -1.91 1.75 12.64
CA LEU A 77 -2.02 1.60 14.09
C LEU A 77 -2.96 0.46 14.51
N LYS A 78 -3.63 -0.19 13.57
CA LYS A 78 -4.70 -1.19 13.82
C LYS A 78 -5.80 -0.64 14.74
N THR A 79 -6.18 0.62 14.54
CA THR A 79 -7.25 1.29 15.31
C THR A 79 -8.59 1.25 14.59
N SER A 80 -8.64 0.69 13.37
CA SER A 80 -9.84 0.48 12.59
C SER A 80 -9.75 -0.85 11.84
N ASP A 81 -10.79 -1.68 11.97
CA ASP A 81 -10.90 -2.96 11.25
C ASP A 81 -11.29 -2.78 9.78
N SER A 82 -11.74 -1.58 9.40
CA SER A 82 -12.12 -1.25 8.03
C SER A 82 -10.91 -1.02 7.11
N ILE A 83 -9.70 -0.91 7.65
CA ILE A 83 -8.47 -0.69 6.88
C ILE A 83 -7.47 -1.81 7.16
N SER A 84 -7.14 -2.58 6.13
CA SER A 84 -6.01 -3.52 6.17
C SER A 84 -4.88 -3.07 5.24
N LEU A 85 -3.66 -3.50 5.60
CA LEU A 85 -2.45 -3.26 4.82
C LEU A 85 -1.88 -4.60 4.43
N ASP A 86 -1.48 -4.75 3.17
CA ASP A 86 -0.80 -5.92 2.63
C ASP A 86 0.39 -5.48 1.77
N LEU A 87 1.39 -6.36 1.61
CA LEU A 87 2.55 -6.11 0.76
C LEU A 87 2.62 -7.18 -0.31
N LEU A 88 2.55 -6.77 -1.58
CA LEU A 88 2.52 -7.67 -2.72
C LEU A 88 3.70 -7.43 -3.66
N SER A 89 4.16 -8.50 -4.31
CA SER A 89 5.04 -8.45 -5.46
C SER A 89 4.24 -8.21 -6.75
N TYR A 90 4.95 -8.01 -7.87
CA TYR A 90 4.31 -7.93 -9.18
C TYR A 90 3.60 -9.25 -9.57
N GLU A 91 4.21 -10.39 -9.26
CA GLU A 91 3.65 -11.72 -9.54
C GLU A 91 2.36 -11.98 -8.75
N ASP A 92 2.31 -11.54 -7.48
CA ASP A 92 1.10 -11.60 -6.67
C ASP A 92 -0.04 -10.77 -7.28
N LEU A 93 0.28 -9.58 -7.82
CA LEU A 93 -0.72 -8.73 -8.48
C LEU A 93 -1.28 -9.36 -9.75
N GLU A 94 -0.43 -10.02 -10.55
CA GLU A 94 -0.89 -10.74 -11.74
C GLU A 94 -1.79 -11.92 -11.37
N THR A 95 -1.42 -12.66 -10.32
CA THR A 95 -2.23 -13.75 -9.78
C THR A 95 -3.61 -13.26 -9.32
N LEU A 96 -3.66 -12.15 -8.59
CA LEU A 96 -4.92 -11.53 -8.16
C LEU A 96 -5.80 -11.06 -9.34
N ARG A 97 -5.19 -10.52 -10.40
CA ARG A 97 -5.91 -10.09 -11.61
C ARG A 97 -6.52 -11.27 -12.35
N SER A 98 -5.77 -12.36 -12.50
CA SER A 98 -6.23 -13.58 -13.15
C SER A 98 -7.39 -14.22 -12.38
N LEU A 99 -7.31 -14.24 -11.05
CA LEU A 99 -8.40 -14.74 -10.19
C LEU A 99 -9.68 -13.93 -10.36
N ARG A 100 -9.60 -12.60 -10.42
CA ARG A 100 -10.77 -11.71 -10.59
C ARG A 100 -11.42 -11.83 -11.97
N LYS A 101 -10.67 -12.15 -13.01
CA LYS A 101 -11.19 -12.27 -14.38
C LYS A 101 -11.75 -13.67 -14.71
N GLY A 102 -11.61 -14.65 -13.82
CA GLY A 102 -12.05 -16.03 -14.08
C GLY A 102 -11.32 -16.71 -15.25
N THR A 103 -10.32 -16.06 -15.84
CA THR A 103 -9.51 -16.59 -16.92
C THR A 103 -8.19 -17.04 -16.32
N ALA A 104 -7.98 -18.35 -16.25
CA ALA A 104 -6.67 -18.94 -16.04
C ALA A 104 -5.79 -18.60 -17.26
N SER A 105 -5.24 -17.39 -17.28
CA SER A 105 -4.39 -16.94 -18.36
C SER A 105 -3.00 -17.49 -18.11
N PHE A 106 -2.56 -18.35 -19.03
CA PHE A 106 -1.21 -18.88 -19.11
C PHE A 106 -0.19 -17.75 -19.03
N TYR A 107 0.81 -17.94 -18.16
CA TYR A 107 1.94 -17.06 -17.91
C TYR A 107 2.53 -16.52 -19.23
N THR A 108 2.17 -15.30 -19.62
CA THR A 108 2.94 -14.59 -20.65
C THR A 108 4.18 -14.08 -19.95
N ASN A 109 5.28 -14.81 -20.17
CA ASN A 109 6.59 -14.58 -19.59
C ASN A 109 7.18 -13.25 -20.09
N THR A 110 6.63 -12.11 -19.69
CA THR A 110 7.31 -10.83 -19.78
C THR A 110 8.18 -10.72 -18.54
N SER A 111 9.47 -10.99 -18.73
CA SER A 111 10.51 -10.87 -17.72
C SER A 111 10.66 -9.41 -17.26
N HIS A 112 9.70 -8.91 -16.51
CA HIS A 112 9.87 -7.71 -15.71
C HIS A 112 10.32 -8.16 -14.33
N SER A 113 11.62 -8.45 -14.21
CA SER A 113 12.31 -8.61 -12.93
C SER A 113 12.39 -7.27 -12.18
N SER A 114 11.26 -6.55 -12.07
CA SER A 114 11.18 -5.41 -11.19
C SER A 114 11.04 -6.00 -9.79
N ASN A 115 12.08 -5.85 -8.97
CA ASN A 115 12.00 -6.07 -7.54
C ASN A 115 11.18 -4.94 -6.89
N LYS A 116 10.03 -4.61 -7.47
CA LYS A 116 9.09 -3.62 -6.96
C LYS A 116 8.16 -4.32 -5.98
N ARG A 117 7.79 -3.59 -4.93
CA ARG A 117 6.75 -4.00 -3.98
C ARG A 117 5.62 -3.00 -4.00
N TYR A 118 4.42 -3.49 -3.75
CA TYR A 118 3.20 -2.71 -3.73
C TYR A 118 2.58 -2.85 -2.34
N LEU A 119 2.57 -1.75 -1.60
CA LEU A 119 1.81 -1.66 -0.35
C LEU A 119 0.34 -1.43 -0.73
N ILE A 120 -0.50 -2.41 -0.46
CA ILE A 120 -1.92 -2.39 -0.74
C ILE A 120 -2.65 -1.88 0.50
N VAL A 121 -3.45 -0.84 0.31
CA VAL A 121 -4.40 -0.36 1.32
C VAL A 121 -5.77 -0.86 0.91
N THR A 122 -6.36 -1.73 1.72
CA THR A 122 -7.70 -2.26 1.48
C THR A 122 -8.67 -1.57 2.42
N TYR A 123 -9.66 -0.89 1.86
CA TYR A 123 -10.76 -0.30 2.61
C TYR A 123 -11.99 -1.19 2.46
N SER A 124 -12.49 -1.73 3.57
CA SER A 124 -13.67 -2.59 3.63
C SER A 124 -14.73 -1.94 4.51
N VAL A 125 -15.84 -1.53 3.90
CA VAL A 125 -17.07 -1.12 4.57
C VAL A 125 -18.23 -1.97 4.06
N GLU A 126 -19.29 -2.09 4.86
CA GLU A 126 -20.39 -3.04 4.65
C GLU A 126 -21.05 -2.96 3.26
N PHE A 127 -20.91 -1.84 2.54
CA PHE A 127 -21.57 -1.59 1.26
C PHE A 127 -20.64 -1.18 0.10
N ASP A 128 -19.31 -1.11 0.31
CA ASP A 128 -18.34 -0.90 -0.78
C ASP A 128 -17.62 -2.24 -1.07
N ARG A 129 -17.77 -2.77 -2.30
CA ARG A 129 -16.94 -3.85 -2.86
C ARG A 129 -16.65 -3.63 -4.33
#